data_AF-A0A2E9ZFV7-F1
#
_entry.id   AF-A0A2E9ZFV7-F1
#
_cell.length_a   1.000
_cell.length_b   1.000
_cell.length_c   1.000
_cell.angle_alpha   90.00
_cell.angle_beta   90.00
_cell.angle_gamma   90.00
#
_symmetry.space_group_name_H-M   'P 1'
#
loop_
_entity.id
_entity.type
_entity.pdbx_description
1 polymer ?
#
loop_
_entity_poly.entity_id
_entity_poly.type
_entity_poly.pdbx_seq_one_letter_code
_entity_poly.pdbx_strand_id
1 'polypeptide(L)' 'MLAQAIADNPGFSIAGGGETVAAIDKFSVTEAISYISTGGGAFLDYVQGAVLPAVQILEDRASKN' A
#
# COMPACT_ATOMS: atom_id res chain seq x y z
N MET A 1 -19.95 -5.25 5.25
CA MET A 1 -18.69 -5.99 4.94
C MET A 1 -17.52 -5.06 5.19
N LEU A 2 -16.35 -5.56 5.62
CA LEU A 2 -15.18 -4.71 5.94
C LEU A 2 -14.73 -3.85 4.75
N ALA A 3 -14.70 -4.43 3.54
CA ALA A 3 -14.32 -3.72 2.32
C ALA A 3 -15.22 -2.49 2.04
N GLN A 4 -16.54 -2.64 2.21
CA GLN A 4 -17.49 -1.53 2.07
C GLN A 4 -17.29 -0.46 3.16
N ALA A 5 -17.04 -0.87 4.40
CA ALA A 5 -16.80 0.08 5.49
C ALA A 5 -15.53 0.92 5.28
N ILE A 6 -14.51 0.36 4.62
CA ILE A 6 -13.31 1.08 4.20
C ILE A 6 -13.63 2.02 3.04
N ALA A 7 -14.41 1.54 2.06
CA ALA A 7 -14.85 2.34 0.90
C ALA A 7 -15.71 3.55 1.29
N ASP A 8 -16.58 3.40 2.31
CA ASP A 8 -17.45 4.47 2.80
C ASP A 8 -16.73 5.44 3.76
N ASN A 9 -15.46 5.18 4.09
CA ASN A 9 -14.69 6.02 5.00
C ASN A 9 -14.18 7.29 4.28
N PRO A 10 -14.34 8.49 4.87
CA PRO A 10 -13.86 9.74 4.26
C PRO A 10 -12.34 9.95 4.38
N GLY A 11 -11.65 9.12 5.15
CA GLY A 11 -10.20 9.15 5.33
C GLY A 11 -9.45 8.54 4.15
N PHE A 12 -8.14 8.83 4.09
CA PHE A 12 -7.27 8.25 3.08
C PHE A 12 -7.07 6.75 3.34
N SER A 13 -7.51 5.92 2.39
CA SER A 13 -7.40 4.48 2.48
C SER A 13 -6.22 3.97 1.65
N ILE A 14 -5.35 3.20 2.28
CA ILE A 14 -4.25 2.50 1.62
C ILE A 14 -4.41 0.99 1.78
N ALA A 15 -4.36 0.27 0.68
CA ALA A 15 -4.41 -1.18 0.66
C ALA A 15 -3.17 -1.76 -0.02
N GLY A 16 -2.74 -2.94 0.42
CA GLY A 16 -1.62 -3.65 -0.17
C GLY A 16 -1.55 -5.09 0.33
N GLY A 17 -0.78 -5.91 -0.39
CA GLY A 17 -0.74 -7.36 -0.22
C GLY A 17 -1.65 -8.08 -1.22
N GLY A 18 -1.12 -9.15 -1.84
CA GLY A 18 -1.78 -9.81 -2.98
C GLY A 18 -3.20 -10.31 -2.68
N GLU A 19 -3.42 -10.89 -1.50
CA GLU A 19 -4.75 -11.36 -1.08
C GLU A 19 -5.74 -10.20 -0.87
N THR A 20 -5.28 -9.09 -0.28
CA THR A 20 -6.09 -7.88 -0.07
C THR A 20 -6.52 -7.27 -1.41
N VAL A 21 -5.60 -7.18 -2.37
CA VAL A 21 -5.89 -6.63 -3.71
C VAL A 21 -6.88 -7.53 -4.46
N ALA A 22 -6.72 -8.85 -4.38
CA ALA A 22 -7.67 -9.79 -4.98
C ALA A 22 -9.08 -9.68 -4.36
N ALA A 23 -9.17 -9.43 -3.05
CA ALA A 23 -10.45 -9.19 -2.39
C ALA A 23 -11.10 -7.87 -2.84
N ILE A 24 -10.32 -6.79 -2.93
CA ILE A 24 -10.81 -5.48 -3.41
C ILE A 24 -11.40 -5.59 -4.82
N ASP A 25 -10.72 -6.29 -5.72
CA ASP A 25 -11.17 -6.53 -7.09
C ASP A 25 -12.45 -7.37 -7.11
N LYS A 26 -12.47 -8.49 -6.37
CA LYS A 26 -13.62 -9.39 -6.24
C LYS A 26 -14.89 -8.69 -5.73
N PHE A 27 -14.74 -7.70 -4.84
CA PHE A 27 -15.87 -6.96 -4.27
C PHE A 27 -16.14 -5.63 -4.97
N SER A 28 -15.44 -5.33 -6.07
CA SER A 28 -15.63 -4.13 -6.90
C SER A 28 -15.53 -2.80 -6.12
N VAL A 29 -14.68 -2.74 -5.10
CA VAL A 29 -14.43 -1.53 -4.31
C VAL A 29 -13.15 -0.79 -4.71
N THR A 30 -12.51 -1.18 -5.82
CA THR A 30 -11.23 -0.63 -6.30
C THR A 30 -11.23 0.89 -6.39
N GLU A 31 -12.27 1.48 -6.99
CA GLU A 31 -12.42 2.94 -7.18
C GLU A 31 -12.58 3.72 -5.88
N ALA A 32 -12.94 3.04 -4.77
CA ALA A 32 -13.14 3.66 -3.47
C ALA A 32 -11.88 3.61 -2.58
N ILE A 33 -10.82 2.95 -3.03
CA ILE A 33 -9.54 2.90 -2.31
C ILE A 33 -8.63 4.01 -2.80
N SER A 34 -8.12 4.85 -1.90
CA SER A 34 -7.29 6.02 -2.28
C SER A 34 -5.95 5.63 -2.89
N TYR A 35 -5.33 4.53 -2.41
CA TYR A 35 -4.10 4.00 -2.97
C TYR A 35 -4.00 2.49 -2.83
N ILE A 36 -3.69 1.81 -3.94
CA ILE A 36 -3.47 0.37 -3.98
C ILE A 36 -2.00 0.09 -4.27
N SER A 37 -1.28 -0.45 -3.29
CA SER A 37 0.10 -0.89 -3.44
C SER A 37 0.17 -2.27 -4.06
N THR A 38 0.87 -2.38 -5.18
CA THR A 38 1.22 -3.65 -5.84
C THR A 38 2.61 -4.15 -5.43
N GLY A 39 3.24 -3.52 -4.43
CA GLY A 39 4.60 -3.85 -3.96
C GLY A 39 4.73 -5.20 -3.23
N GLY A 40 3.62 -5.91 -2.98
CA GLY A 40 3.63 -7.23 -2.36
C GLY A 40 4.35 -7.24 -1.02
N GLY A 41 5.41 -8.05 -0.91
CA GLY A 41 6.24 -8.13 0.30
C GLY A 41 6.91 -6.81 0.67
N ALA A 42 7.37 -6.02 -0.30
CA ALA A 42 8.03 -4.74 -0.03
C ALA A 42 7.09 -3.72 0.65
N PHE A 43 5.78 -3.78 0.35
CA PHE A 43 4.78 -2.98 1.06
C PHE A 43 4.66 -3.41 2.53
N LEU A 44 4.65 -4.72 2.80
CA LEU A 44 4.59 -5.24 4.16
C LEU A 44 5.86 -4.90 4.94
N ASP A 45 7.03 -5.03 4.33
CA ASP A 45 8.31 -4.68 4.95
C ASP A 45 8.36 -3.19 5.31
N TYR A 46 7.87 -2.33 4.41
CA TYR A 46 7.78 -0.89 4.66
C TYR A 46 6.86 -0.56 5.84
N VAL A 47 5.66 -1.16 5.90
CA VAL A 47 4.70 -0.95 7.00
C VAL A 47 5.24 -1.49 8.33
N GLN A 48 6.09 -2.52 8.31
CA GLN A 48 6.79 -3.04 9.48
C GLN A 48 7.96 -2.15 9.95
N GLY A 49 8.30 -1.10 9.20
CA GLY A 49 9.41 -0.20 9.50
C GLY A 49 10.78 -0.76 9.09
N ALA A 50 10.82 -1.79 8.25
CA ALA A 50 12.08 -2.30 7.71
C ALA A 50 12.69 -1.31 6.72
N VAL A 51 14.02 -1.23 6.71
CA VAL A 51 14.75 -0.45 5.70
C VAL A 51 14.67 -1.19 4.37
N LEU A 52 14.12 -0.53 3.36
CA LEU A 52 14.13 -1.05 1.99
C LEU A 52 15.47 -0.67 1.32
N PRO A 53 16.37 -1.62 1.00
CA PRO A 53 17.73 -1.30 0.55
C PRO A 53 17.77 -0.46 -0.73
N ALA A 54 16.81 -0.70 -1.64
CA ALA A 54 16.68 0.06 -2.89
C ALA A 54 16.22 1.51 -2.66
N VAL A 55 15.42 1.78 -1.62
CA VAL A 55 15.03 3.14 -1.26
C VAL A 55 16.18 3.84 -0.54
N GLN A 56 16.83 3.15 0.40
CA GLN A 56 17.97 3.69 1.15
C GLN A 56 19.09 4.18 0.24
N ILE A 57 19.47 3.40 -0.79
CA ILE A 57 20.55 3.83 -1.69
C ILE A 57 20.17 5.09 -2.49
N LEU A 58 18.88 5.30 -2.79
CA LEU A 58 18.43 6.52 -3.47
C LEU A 58 18.48 7.72 -2.51
N GLU A 59 18.06 7.55 -1.27
CA GLU A 59 18.13 8.58 -0.22
C GLU A 59 19.58 8.99 0.09
N ASP A 60 20.49 8.02 0.21
CA ASP A 60 21.91 8.24 0.45
C ASP A 60 22.59 9.01 -0.69
N ARG A 61 22.09 8.86 -1.92
CA ARG A 61 22.61 9.56 -3.11
C ARG A 61 21.98 10.93 -3.29
N ALA A 62 20.73 11.11 -2.89
CA ALA A 62 20.05 12.40 -2.93
C ALA A 62 20.54 13.36 -1.83
N SER A 63 20.95 12.84 -0.68
CA SER A 63 21.43 13.63 0.47
C SER A 63 22.88 14.09 0.37
N LYS A 64 23.69 13.47 -0.49
CA LYS A 64 25.07 13.89 -0.79
C LYS A 64 25.07 15.04 -1.80
N ASN A 65 24.76 16.24 -1.31
CA ASN A 65 25.12 17.51 -1.94
C ASN A 65 26.34 18.11 -1.23
#